data_AF-A0A537YHT3-F1
#
_entry.id   AF-A0A537YHT3-F1
#
_cell.length_a   1.000
_cell.length_b   1.000
_cell.length_c   1.000
_cell.angle_alpha   90.00
_cell.angle_beta   90.00
_cell.angle_gamma   90.00
#
_symmetry.space_group_name_H-M   'P 1'
#
loop_
_entity.id
_entity.type
_entity.pdbx_description
1 polymer ?
#
loop_
_entity_poly.entity_id
_entity_poly.type
_entity_poly.pdbx_seq_one_letter_code
_entity_poly.pdbx_strand_id
1 'polypeptide(L)'
;MFVATTAPETAGRSMRTHLEEAHGAEVVGITHRLADRSRLSQELADAGGRYEVLLTELKAAAVDVAARAAVSAGATVVFLDNIPVAVEGDLAAAFDAVIGSARTRANMRMKP
;
A
#
# COMPACT_ATOMS: atom_id res chain seq x y z
N MET A 1 -3.54 5.78 14.19
CA MET A 1 -3.71 5.59 12.73
C MET A 1 -4.21 4.20 12.40
N PHE A 2 -4.99 4.07 11.33
CA PHE A 2 -5.39 2.79 10.75
C PHE A 2 -4.66 2.60 9.42
N VAL A 3 -4.19 1.38 9.13
CA VAL A 3 -3.40 1.10 7.92
C VAL A 3 -4.20 0.22 6.96
N ALA A 4 -4.25 0.58 5.69
CA ALA A 4 -4.84 -0.25 4.63
C ALA A 4 -3.81 -0.55 3.54
N THR A 5 -3.48 -1.82 3.36
CA THR A 5 -2.39 -2.31 2.51
C THR A 5 -2.80 -3.53 1.68
N THR A 6 -2.13 -3.75 0.55
CA THR A 6 -2.18 -5.00 -0.21
C THR A 6 -1.11 -6.01 0.20
N ALA A 7 -0.17 -5.62 1.08
CA ALA A 7 0.84 -6.51 1.63
C ALA A 7 0.16 -7.70 2.34
N PRO A 8 0.79 -8.88 2.35
CA PRO A 8 0.27 -10.04 3.06
C PRO A 8 0.22 -9.82 4.58
N GLU A 9 -0.64 -10.57 5.28
CA GLU A 9 -0.81 -10.48 6.74
C GLU A 9 0.52 -10.68 7.50
N THR A 10 1.44 -11.49 6.95
CA THR A 10 2.77 -11.70 7.51
C THR A 10 3.62 -10.42 7.60
N ALA A 11 3.35 -9.42 6.76
CA ALA A 11 4.03 -8.12 6.82
C ALA A 11 3.49 -7.20 7.93
N GLY A 12 2.29 -7.46 8.46
CA GLY A 12 1.59 -6.56 9.38
C GLY A 12 2.37 -6.26 10.66
N ARG A 13 3.08 -7.24 11.22
CA ARG A 13 3.94 -7.03 12.41
C ARG A 13 5.08 -6.07 12.08
N SER A 14 5.80 -6.30 10.99
CA SER A 14 6.94 -5.46 10.59
C SER A 14 6.50 -4.01 10.31
N MET A 15 5.38 -3.85 9.59
CA MET A 15 4.79 -2.53 9.34
C MET A 15 4.44 -1.79 10.63
N ARG A 16 3.76 -2.47 11.56
CA ARG A 16 3.42 -1.92 12.86
C ARG A 16 4.67 -1.45 13.60
N THR A 17 5.64 -2.34 13.77
CA THR A 17 6.91 -2.05 14.46
C THR A 17 7.60 -0.85 13.85
N HIS A 18 7.72 -0.78 12.51
CA HIS A 18 8.37 0.36 11.87
C HIS A 18 7.60 1.68 12.11
N LEU A 19 6.27 1.67 11.99
CA LEU A 19 5.44 2.87 12.21
C LEU A 19 5.49 3.35 13.67
N GLU A 20 5.43 2.42 14.63
CA GLU A 20 5.46 2.73 16.05
C GLU A 20 6.86 3.17 16.50
N GLU A 21 7.92 2.45 16.14
CA GLU A 21 9.27 2.72 16.63
C GLU A 21 9.99 3.84 15.85
N ALA A 22 9.89 3.86 14.53
CA ALA A 22 10.63 4.82 13.72
C ALA A 22 9.91 6.16 13.55
N HIS A 23 8.58 6.17 13.68
CA HIS A 23 7.75 7.37 13.45
C HIS A 23 6.91 7.78 14.67
N GLY A 24 6.93 7.01 15.77
CA GLY A 24 6.16 7.32 16.98
C GLY A 24 4.65 7.25 16.80
N ALA A 25 4.17 6.58 15.74
CA ALA A 25 2.74 6.49 15.44
C ALA A 25 2.05 5.42 16.29
N GLU A 26 0.82 5.65 16.73
CA GLU A 26 -0.01 4.59 17.33
C GLU A 26 -0.81 3.86 16.24
N VAL A 27 -0.59 2.56 16.04
CA VAL A 27 -1.34 1.79 15.03
C VAL A 27 -2.54 1.10 15.68
N VAL A 28 -3.75 1.60 15.44
CA VAL A 28 -4.99 1.06 16.02
C VAL A 28 -5.57 -0.14 15.25
N GLY A 29 -5.04 -0.40 14.04
CA GLY A 29 -5.46 -1.49 13.19
C GLY A 29 -4.75 -1.51 11.85
N ILE A 30 -4.67 -2.69 11.24
CA ILE A 30 -4.13 -2.92 9.90
C ILE A 30 -5.09 -3.83 9.16
N THR A 31 -5.54 -3.43 7.97
CA THR A 31 -6.23 -4.29 7.01
C THR A 31 -5.32 -4.65 5.84
N HIS A 32 -5.36 -5.91 5.46
CA HIS A 32 -4.68 -6.47 4.28
C HIS A 32 -5.65 -6.64 3.10
N ARG A 33 -6.85 -6.07 3.22
CA ARG A 33 -7.96 -6.19 2.25
C ARG A 33 -8.03 -5.01 1.31
N LEU A 34 -6.97 -4.22 1.12
CA LEU A 34 -7.01 -3.05 0.22
C LEU A 34 -7.42 -3.42 -1.22
N ALA A 35 -7.13 -4.64 -1.68
CA ALA A 35 -7.57 -5.11 -3.01
C ALA A 35 -9.03 -5.59 -3.06
N ASP A 36 -9.70 -5.78 -1.91
CA ASP A 36 -11.09 -6.24 -1.79
C ASP A 36 -11.98 -5.10 -1.29
N ARG A 37 -12.63 -4.41 -2.23
CA ARG A 37 -13.44 -3.21 -1.95
C ARG A 37 -14.55 -3.46 -0.93
N SER A 38 -15.19 -4.62 -1.00
CA SER A 38 -16.32 -4.95 -0.14
C SER A 38 -15.86 -5.11 1.31
N ARG A 39 -14.84 -5.94 1.53
CA ARG A 39 -14.27 -6.16 2.86
C ARG A 39 -13.60 -4.91 3.41
N LEU A 40 -12.87 -4.17 2.57
CA LEU A 40 -12.25 -2.90 2.95
C LEU A 40 -13.29 -1.89 3.47
N SER A 41 -14.42 -1.74 2.77
CA SER A 41 -15.47 -0.80 3.17
C SER A 41 -16.04 -1.17 4.54
N GLN A 42 -16.26 -2.47 4.78
CA GLN A 42 -16.79 -2.95 6.05
C GLN A 42 -15.79 -2.74 7.20
N GLU A 43 -14.53 -3.15 7.02
CA GLU A 43 -13.50 -3.00 8.06
C GLU A 43 -13.20 -1.52 8.39
N LEU A 44 -13.29 -0.61 7.40
CA LEU A 44 -13.14 0.83 7.62
C LEU A 44 -14.34 1.42 8.39
N ALA A 45 -15.55 0.94 8.13
CA ALA A 45 -16.73 1.33 8.89
C ALA A 45 -16.63 0.86 10.35
N ASP A 46 -16.22 -0.38 10.58
CA ASP A 46 -15.99 -0.96 11.92
C ASP A 46 -14.81 -0.28 12.66
N ALA A 47 -13.90 0.35 11.92
CA ALA A 47 -12.81 1.15 12.46
C ALA A 47 -13.17 2.63 12.70
N GLY A 48 -14.35 3.06 12.27
CA GLY A 48 -14.81 4.45 12.42
C GLY A 48 -14.68 4.95 13.86
N GLY A 49 -14.16 6.17 14.02
CA GLY A 49 -13.93 6.79 15.33
C GLY A 49 -12.74 6.24 16.13
N ARG A 50 -12.06 5.18 15.65
CA ARG A 50 -10.86 4.63 16.30
C ARG A 50 -9.55 5.19 15.75
N TYR A 51 -9.60 5.97 14.67
CA TYR A 51 -8.41 6.55 14.04
C TYR A 51 -8.67 7.96 13.53
N GLU A 52 -7.64 8.80 13.59
CA GLU A 52 -7.64 10.16 13.05
C GLU A 52 -6.88 10.26 11.71
N VAL A 53 -6.10 9.22 11.38
CA VAL A 53 -5.31 9.10 10.15
C VAL A 53 -5.52 7.73 9.54
N LEU A 54 -5.91 7.69 8.27
CA LEU A 54 -5.84 6.50 7.42
C LEU A 54 -4.55 6.54 6.59
N LEU A 55 -3.67 5.58 6.82
CA LEU A 55 -2.46 5.37 6.05
C LEU A 55 -2.71 4.28 5.01
N THR A 56 -2.59 4.58 3.71
CA THR A 56 -2.98 3.62 2.67
C THR A 56 -2.10 3.64 1.42
N GLU A 57 -1.93 2.49 0.76
CA GLU A 57 -1.21 2.41 -0.51
C GLU A 57 -2.04 2.99 -1.66
N LEU A 58 -1.34 3.46 -2.71
CA LEU A 58 -2.00 3.94 -3.91
C LEU A 58 -2.41 2.79 -4.84
N LYS A 59 -3.51 2.11 -4.51
CA LYS A 59 -4.09 1.05 -5.36
C LYS A 59 -5.21 1.63 -6.23
N ALA A 60 -4.96 1.82 -7.52
CA ALA A 60 -5.92 2.45 -8.46
C ALA A 60 -7.36 1.88 -8.38
N ALA A 61 -7.53 0.59 -8.11
CA ALA A 61 -8.82 -0.07 -8.04
C ALA A 61 -9.59 0.11 -6.71
N ALA A 62 -8.98 0.67 -5.66
CA ALA A 62 -9.59 0.73 -4.32
C ALA A 62 -9.20 1.97 -3.49
N VAL A 63 -8.23 2.76 -3.95
CA VAL A 63 -7.78 3.99 -3.28
C VAL A 63 -8.94 4.98 -3.06
N ASP A 64 -9.90 4.99 -3.98
CA ASP A 64 -11.10 5.81 -3.91
C ASP A 64 -12.04 5.39 -2.77
N VAL A 65 -12.11 4.10 -2.43
CA VAL A 65 -12.87 3.59 -1.29
C VAL A 65 -12.24 4.03 0.02
N ALA A 66 -10.92 3.80 0.15
CA ALA A 66 -10.15 4.17 1.33
C ALA A 66 -10.24 5.68 1.61
N ALA A 67 -9.98 6.51 0.60
CA ALA A 67 -9.99 7.96 0.76
C ALA A 67 -11.39 8.50 1.13
N ARG A 68 -12.45 8.05 0.45
CA ARG A 68 -13.82 8.51 0.78
C ARG A 68 -14.27 8.09 2.17
N ALA A 69 -13.94 6.88 2.60
CA ALA A 69 -14.30 6.40 3.93
C ALA A 69 -13.59 7.20 5.02
N ALA A 70 -12.28 7.45 4.88
CA ALA A 70 -11.52 8.25 5.83
C ALA A 70 -12.03 9.70 5.91
N VAL A 71 -12.25 10.35 4.77
CA VAL A 71 -12.80 11.72 4.74
C VAL A 71 -14.18 11.78 5.39
N SER A 72 -15.05 10.80 5.13
CA SER A 72 -16.37 10.71 5.77
C SER A 72 -16.27 10.50 7.28
N ALA A 73 -15.22 9.83 7.75
CA ALA A 73 -14.92 9.61 9.16
C ALA A 73 -14.19 10.80 9.83
N GLY A 74 -13.93 11.89 9.10
CA GLY A 74 -13.16 13.02 9.60
C GLY A 74 -11.66 12.76 9.75
N ALA A 75 -11.15 11.67 9.18
CA ALA A 75 -9.74 11.29 9.25
C ALA A 75 -8.91 11.90 8.11
N THR A 76 -7.64 12.18 8.39
CA THR A 76 -6.64 12.58 7.39
C THR A 76 -6.20 11.37 6.58
N VAL A 77 -6.12 11.51 5.26
CA VAL A 77 -5.60 10.46 4.38
C VAL A 77 -4.13 10.71 4.10
N VAL A 78 -3.28 9.72 4.38
CA VAL A 78 -1.85 9.74 4.04
C VAL A 78 -1.57 8.56 3.13
N PHE A 79 -0.86 8.80 2.04
CA PHE A 79 -0.46 7.74 1.12
C PHE A 79 0.90 7.15 1.51
N LEU A 80 0.96 5.82 1.51
CA LEU A 80 2.21 5.07 1.61
C LEU A 80 2.98 5.24 0.30
N ASP A 81 4.06 6.02 0.37
CA ASP A 81 5.07 6.05 -0.69
C ASP A 81 6.03 4.87 -0.47
N ASN A 82 5.64 3.70 -0.98
CA ASN A 82 6.42 2.47 -0.87
C ASN A 82 7.65 2.56 -1.79
N ILE A 83 8.68 3.29 -1.37
CA ILE A 83 9.95 3.38 -2.10
C ILE A 83 10.75 2.10 -1.84
N PRO A 84 10.97 1.24 -2.84
CA PRO A 84 11.74 0.03 -2.65
C PRO A 84 13.22 0.36 -2.44
N VAL A 85 13.85 -0.32 -1.49
CA VAL A 85 15.28 -0.20 -1.19
C VAL A 85 15.93 -1.56 -1.42
N ALA A 86 17.10 -1.56 -2.05
CA ALA A 86 17.89 -2.78 -2.23
C ALA A 86 18.36 -3.29 -0.86
N VAL A 87 18.07 -4.56 -0.55
CA VAL A 87 18.74 -5.26 0.57
C VAL A 87 20.19 -5.55 0.19
N GLU A 88 20.41 -5.92 -1.08
CA GLU A 88 21.72 -6.14 -1.69
C GLU A 88 21.67 -5.73 -3.17
N GLY A 89 22.82 -5.36 -3.73
CA GLY A 89 22.99 -5.04 -5.16
C GLY A 89 22.44 -3.67 -5.59
N ASP A 90 22.29 -3.51 -6.90
CA ASP A 90 21.76 -2.29 -7.54
C ASP A 90 20.34 -2.52 -8.06
N LEU A 91 19.36 -2.00 -7.33
CA LEU A 91 17.94 -2.12 -7.68
C LEU A 91 17.58 -1.36 -8.95
N ALA A 92 18.23 -0.22 -9.23
CA ALA A 92 17.96 0.56 -10.44
C ALA A 92 18.40 -0.22 -11.69
N ALA A 93 19.62 -0.77 -11.65
CA ALA A 93 20.11 -1.64 -12.71
C ALA A 93 19.24 -2.89 -12.92
N ALA A 94 18.72 -3.48 -11.83
CA ALA A 94 17.79 -4.61 -11.92
C ALA A 94 16.47 -4.23 -12.62
N PHE A 95 15.90 -3.06 -12.32
CA PHE A 95 14.72 -2.55 -13.02
C PHE A 95 15.00 -2.31 -14.51
N ASP A 96 16.12 -1.68 -14.84
CA ASP A 96 16.52 -1.44 -16.23
C ASP A 96 16.63 -2.74 -17.03
N ALA A 97 17.19 -3.80 -16.43
CA ALA A 97 17.29 -5.12 -17.05
C ALA A 97 15.92 -5.75 -17.35
N VAL A 98 14.96 -5.64 -16.41
CA VAL A 98 13.58 -6.13 -16.60
C VAL A 98 12.87 -5.34 -17.70
N ILE A 99 13.02 -4.01 -17.70
CA ILE A 99 12.45 -3.14 -18.74
C ILE A 99 13.04 -3.48 -20.11
N GLY A 100 14.37 -3.65 -20.21
CA GLY A 100 15.06 -4.06 -21.42
C GLY A 100 14.56 -5.42 -21.96
N SER A 101 14.35 -6.38 -21.06
CA SER A 101 13.77 -7.68 -21.41
C SER A 101 12.34 -7.57 -21.95
N ALA A 102 11.50 -6.72 -21.34
CA ALA A 102 10.14 -6.48 -21.82
C ALA A 102 10.13 -5.83 -23.21
N ARG A 103 10.99 -4.82 -23.44
CA ARG A 103 11.16 -4.16 -24.75
C ARG A 103 11.60 -5.15 -25.83
N THR A 104 12.56 -6.01 -25.49
CA THR A 104 13.08 -7.04 -26.41
C THR A 104 11.97 -7.99 -26.85
N ARG A 105 11.17 -8.50 -25.91
CA ARG A 105 10.03 -9.38 -26.20
C ARG A 105 8.95 -8.68 -27.02
N ALA A 106 8.65 -7.41 -26.73
CA ALA A 106 7.70 -6.62 -27.50
C ALA A 106 8.14 -6.50 -28.97
N ASN A 107 9.41 -6.15 -29.21
CA ASN A 107 9.97 -6.04 -30.55
C ASN A 107 9.97 -7.37 -31.32
N MET A 108 10.20 -8.51 -30.64
CA MET A 108 10.11 -9.83 -31.27
C MET A 108 8.69 -10.19 -31.71
N ARG A 109 7.67 -9.80 -30.93
CA ARG A 109 6.25 -10.01 -31.28
C ARG A 109 5.74 -9.09 -32.39
N MET A 110 6.45 -7.98 -32.65
CA MET A 110 6.09 -7.00 -33.68
C MET A 110 6.83 -7.21 -35.01
N LYS A 111 7.71 -8.21 -35.11
CA LYS A 111 8.24 -8.63 -36.41
C LYS A 111 7.13 -9.38 -37.16
N PRO A 112 6.83 -9.00 -38.42
CA PRO A 112 5.80 -9.66 -39.23
C PRO A 112 6.13 -11.12 -39.51
#